data_AF-A0A2S9PXJ5-F1
#
_entry.id   AF-A0A2S9PXJ5-F1
#
_cell.length_a   1.000
_cell.length_b   1.000
_cell.length_c   1.000
_cell.angle_alpha   90.00
_cell.angle_beta   90.00
_cell.angle_gamma   90.00
#
_symmetry.space_group_name_H-M   'P 1'
#
loop_
_entity.id
_entity.type
_entity.pdbx_description
1 polymer ?
#
loop_
_entity_poly.entity_id
_entity_poly.type
_entity_poly.pdbx_seq_one_letter_code
_entity_poly.pdbx_strand_id
1 'polypeptide(L)'
;MSQSKRRAQLSAAVASGAVGLSLLASPAQALPGPDAPAGHTFAARILVGDSDRACTGSLVSQRWVLTAASCFAANGRPAAGKPAAATTVTVGRTDLAQTSAGAVRSAVELVPHPDRDLVLVKLNTGVAGVKPVALAAAPVTAGQAVTAAGFGRTKTEWTPTKLHTGAFTATGDGTADVALTPAGDAVICQGDAGGPVLRVNGQVQELVAVASRSWQGGCLGTPATETRTGAVATRVDDVRTWITHQVTPVPGDMTGDNKPDLVAVMDDGKLRLYPGTGTGALGTPAVIGTGGWGGAQVTHRGDWTGDGVEDVVAIVGGELRVYANRGDGTLAAPVKIGTLPTTAKVVGIGDATRDGHADLAVNSDDKLWIYPGVPGPTPKHGTPIQIGTGGWRVMTVTAPGDANKDGRPDLLARDTRDGVLYVYLGQPGGGVGDRTEFGRGYTTSFRPLIAGAADANRDGVADMWATAGDGTLKFYKGGADIHGPIDGPSVQVGNGDWDTVQSIS
;
A
#
# COMPACT_ATOMS: atom_id res chain seq x y z
N MET A 1 35.18 93.43 -15.65
CA MET A 1 34.72 92.83 -14.37
C MET A 1 35.63 91.65 -14.06
N SER A 2 36.69 91.92 -13.27
CA SER A 2 36.99 91.29 -11.96
C SER A 2 37.81 90.01 -12.11
N GLN A 3 39.15 90.10 -11.96
CA GLN A 3 39.94 89.64 -10.80
C GLN A 3 40.02 88.09 -10.67
N SER A 4 41.09 87.41 -10.28
CA SER A 4 42.50 87.69 -10.02
C SER A 4 43.17 86.36 -9.60
N LYS A 5 44.52 86.31 -9.62
CA LYS A 5 45.43 85.54 -8.74
C LYS A 5 45.59 84.01 -8.87
N ARG A 6 46.77 83.64 -9.38
CA ARG A 6 47.94 82.96 -8.73
C ARG A 6 47.74 81.82 -7.70
N ARG A 7 48.71 80.88 -7.81
CA ARG A 7 49.27 79.86 -6.86
C ARG A 7 48.59 78.48 -6.94
N ALA A 8 49.27 77.39 -7.32
CA ALA A 8 50.51 76.73 -6.85
C ALA A 8 50.27 75.73 -5.69
N GLN A 9 50.79 74.51 -5.94
CA GLN A 9 51.25 73.44 -5.04
C GLN A 9 50.41 72.16 -4.85
N LEU A 10 51.01 71.09 -5.40
CA LEU A 10 51.33 69.75 -4.86
C LEU A 10 50.25 68.82 -4.27
N SER A 11 50.04 67.75 -5.05
CA SER A 11 50.28 66.33 -4.72
C SER A 11 49.52 65.66 -3.57
N ALA A 12 48.64 64.72 -3.94
CA ALA A 12 48.44 63.46 -3.23
C ALA A 12 48.22 62.34 -4.24
N ALA A 13 49.05 61.30 -4.17
CA ALA A 13 48.92 60.07 -4.94
C ALA A 13 47.82 59.18 -4.34
N VAL A 14 46.96 58.61 -5.17
CA VAL A 14 46.19 57.39 -4.84
C VAL A 14 46.20 56.48 -6.07
N ALA A 15 46.89 55.36 -5.91
CA ALA A 15 46.87 54.24 -6.84
C ALA A 15 45.49 53.57 -6.78
N SER A 16 44.79 53.50 -7.91
CA SER A 16 43.62 52.63 -8.08
C SER A 16 44.08 51.36 -8.79
N GLY A 17 44.04 50.24 -8.07
CA GLY A 17 44.42 48.92 -8.56
C GLY A 17 43.27 48.16 -9.22
N ALA A 18 43.68 47.06 -9.87
CA ALA A 18 42.92 45.88 -10.33
C ALA A 18 41.81 46.15 -11.38
N VAL A 19 41.66 45.35 -12.43
CA VAL A 19 41.32 43.92 -12.37
C VAL A 19 42.02 43.15 -13.49
N GLY A 20 42.83 42.17 -13.10
CA GLY A 20 43.26 41.11 -14.00
C GLY A 20 42.08 40.22 -14.33
N LEU A 21 41.85 39.98 -15.63
CA LEU A 21 40.95 38.92 -16.10
C LEU A 21 41.50 37.58 -15.63
N SER A 22 41.04 37.14 -14.47
CA SER A 22 41.07 35.75 -14.07
C SER A 22 39.98 35.03 -14.88
N LEU A 23 40.39 34.15 -15.78
CA LEU A 23 39.52 33.11 -16.32
C LEU A 23 39.16 32.20 -15.14
N LEU A 24 38.09 32.54 -14.42
CA LEU A 24 37.43 31.62 -13.51
C LEU A 24 36.85 30.50 -14.37
N ALA A 25 37.58 29.39 -14.46
CA ALA A 25 36.99 28.12 -14.81
C ALA A 25 35.87 27.86 -13.80
N SER A 26 34.62 27.93 -14.25
CA SER A 26 33.49 27.48 -13.44
C SER A 26 33.73 26.02 -13.07
N PRO A 27 33.59 25.63 -11.78
CA PRO A 27 33.71 24.22 -11.43
C PRO A 27 32.62 23.46 -12.17
N ALA A 28 33.03 22.44 -12.93
CA ALA A 28 32.13 21.53 -13.62
C ALA A 28 31.18 20.90 -12.59
N GLN A 29 29.91 21.32 -12.66
CA GLN A 29 28.80 20.74 -11.92
C GLN A 29 28.73 19.23 -12.16
N ALA A 30 28.10 18.54 -11.23
CA ALA A 30 27.82 17.12 -11.33
C ALA A 30 26.32 16.93 -11.23
N LEU A 31 25.81 16.01 -12.06
CA LEU A 31 24.39 15.67 -12.14
C LEU A 31 23.52 16.94 -12.20
N PRO A 32 23.50 17.69 -13.33
CA PRO A 32 22.50 18.71 -13.60
C PRO A 32 21.20 18.01 -14.00
N GLY A 33 20.60 17.28 -13.06
CA GLY A 33 19.15 17.11 -13.07
C GLY A 33 18.53 18.27 -12.31
N PRO A 34 17.37 18.82 -12.70
CA PRO A 34 16.58 19.61 -11.76
C PRO A 34 16.29 18.75 -10.51
N ASP A 35 16.03 19.40 -9.36
CA ASP A 35 15.38 18.76 -8.20
C ASP A 35 14.32 17.79 -8.74
N ALA A 36 14.35 16.52 -8.31
CA ALA A 36 13.45 15.52 -8.88
C ALA A 36 12.01 16.08 -8.86
N PRO A 37 11.30 16.10 -10.00
CA PRO A 37 9.94 16.62 -10.04
C PRO A 37 9.11 15.93 -8.96
N ALA A 38 8.11 16.63 -8.41
CA ALA A 38 7.19 16.08 -7.40
C ALA A 38 6.57 14.72 -7.75
N GLY A 39 6.68 14.26 -9.01
CA GLY A 39 6.28 12.94 -9.49
C GLY A 39 7.18 11.75 -9.11
N HIS A 40 8.26 11.91 -8.35
CA HIS A 40 9.12 10.79 -7.89
C HIS A 40 8.94 10.42 -6.41
N THR A 41 7.81 10.79 -5.79
CA THR A 41 7.54 10.57 -4.36
C THR A 41 7.51 9.08 -3.94
N PHE A 42 7.39 8.15 -4.90
CA PHE A 42 7.56 6.72 -4.65
C PHE A 42 9.02 6.33 -4.34
N ALA A 43 10.01 7.14 -4.70
CA ALA A 43 11.40 6.86 -4.34
C ALA A 43 11.56 6.89 -2.83
N ALA A 44 12.26 5.89 -2.30
CA ALA A 44 12.45 5.68 -0.89
C ALA A 44 13.91 5.88 -0.51
N ARG A 45 14.18 6.53 0.62
CA ARG A 45 15.47 6.47 1.30
C ARG A 45 15.44 5.31 2.30
N ILE A 46 16.40 4.40 2.21
CA ILE A 46 16.54 3.26 3.12
C ILE A 46 17.82 3.44 3.93
N LEU A 47 17.71 3.37 5.25
CA LEU A 47 18.82 3.37 6.19
C LEU A 47 18.82 2.05 6.93
N VAL A 48 19.87 1.25 6.75
CA VAL A 48 20.06 -0.05 7.40
C VAL A 48 21.05 0.12 8.54
N GLY A 49 20.67 -0.33 9.74
CA GLY A 49 21.40 -0.07 10.99
C GLY A 49 21.21 1.38 11.47
N ASP A 50 22.09 1.83 12.37
CA ASP A 50 22.19 3.23 12.81
C ASP A 50 22.85 4.10 11.73
N SER A 51 22.36 3.97 10.48
CA SER A 51 22.93 4.55 9.26
C SER A 51 24.25 3.94 8.78
N ASP A 52 24.55 2.70 9.15
CA ASP A 52 25.72 1.94 8.67
C ASP A 52 25.74 1.82 7.14
N ARG A 53 24.55 1.73 6.54
CA ARG A 53 24.38 1.72 5.09
C ARG A 53 23.15 2.52 4.69
N ALA A 54 23.31 3.34 3.65
CA ALA A 54 22.23 4.03 2.99
C ALA A 54 22.01 3.43 1.60
N CYS A 55 20.75 3.32 1.21
CA CYS A 55 20.30 2.88 -0.10
C CYS A 55 19.09 3.69 -0.56
N THR A 56 18.73 3.50 -1.82
CA THR A 56 17.48 3.99 -2.39
C THR A 56 16.54 2.81 -2.64
N GLY A 57 15.24 3.03 -2.69
CA GLY A 57 14.22 2.05 -3.05
C GLY A 57 13.09 2.68 -3.84
N SER A 58 12.09 1.87 -4.21
CA SER A 58 10.86 2.33 -4.85
C SER A 58 9.64 1.71 -4.17
N LEU A 59 8.66 2.51 -3.77
CA LEU A 59 7.36 2.04 -3.32
C LEU A 59 6.63 1.37 -4.49
N VAL A 60 6.39 0.06 -4.38
CA VAL A 60 5.72 -0.77 -5.41
C VAL A 60 4.31 -1.21 -4.99
N SER A 61 3.98 -1.04 -3.72
CA SER A 61 2.65 -1.11 -3.12
C SER A 61 2.66 -0.24 -1.86
N GLN A 62 1.50 0.16 -1.33
CA GLN A 62 1.41 1.09 -0.21
C GLN A 62 2.23 0.70 1.02
N ARG A 63 2.50 -0.60 1.21
CA ARG A 63 3.28 -1.16 2.33
C ARG A 63 4.59 -1.85 1.91
N TRP A 64 5.00 -1.75 0.64
CA TRP A 64 6.15 -2.48 0.12
C TRP A 64 7.07 -1.63 -0.74
N VAL A 65 8.37 -1.69 -0.42
CA VAL A 65 9.43 -1.04 -1.18
C VAL A 65 10.31 -2.10 -1.83
N LEU A 66 10.55 -1.97 -3.13
CA LEU A 66 11.54 -2.76 -3.87
C LEU A 66 12.88 -2.04 -3.86
N THR A 67 13.96 -2.77 -3.57
CA THR A 67 15.34 -2.24 -3.55
C THR A 67 16.33 -3.37 -3.89
N ALA A 68 17.63 -3.05 -3.90
CA ALA A 68 18.69 -4.03 -4.15
C ALA A 68 18.92 -4.89 -2.90
N ALA A 69 19.05 -6.21 -3.07
CA ALA A 69 19.34 -7.13 -1.97
C ALA A 69 20.71 -6.85 -1.32
N SER A 70 21.65 -6.34 -2.11
CA SER A 70 22.98 -5.87 -1.70
C SER A 70 22.95 -4.75 -0.65
N CYS A 71 21.81 -4.06 -0.50
CA CYS A 71 21.58 -3.10 0.58
C CYS A 71 21.53 -3.74 1.97
N PHE A 72 21.14 -5.01 2.08
CA PHE A 72 20.99 -5.70 3.36
C PHE A 72 22.06 -6.74 3.62
N ALA A 73 22.77 -7.19 2.58
CA ALA A 73 23.88 -8.11 2.73
C ALA A 73 24.92 -7.88 1.63
N ALA A 74 26.21 -7.83 1.99
CA ALA A 74 27.29 -7.56 1.03
C ALA A 74 27.40 -8.61 -0.10
N ASN A 75 26.91 -9.82 0.13
CA ASN A 75 26.84 -10.90 -0.86
C ASN A 75 25.58 -10.84 -1.75
N GLY A 76 24.71 -9.83 -1.57
CA GLY A 76 23.45 -9.69 -2.32
C GLY A 76 22.38 -10.70 -1.93
N ARG A 77 22.50 -11.38 -0.78
CA ARG A 77 21.56 -12.43 -0.34
C ARG A 77 21.23 -12.29 1.15
N PRO A 78 20.40 -11.32 1.54
CA PRO A 78 19.89 -11.24 2.90
C PRO A 78 18.99 -12.43 3.22
N ALA A 79 18.86 -12.77 4.51
CA ALA A 79 17.88 -13.77 4.94
C ALA A 79 16.46 -13.22 4.77
N ALA A 80 15.52 -14.11 4.39
CA ALA A 80 14.10 -13.78 4.39
C ALA A 80 13.58 -13.63 5.83
N GLY A 81 12.55 -12.80 6.01
CA GLY A 81 11.97 -12.49 7.32
C GLY A 81 12.46 -11.17 7.89
N LYS A 82 12.45 -11.04 9.23
CA LYS A 82 12.79 -9.77 9.89
C LYS A 82 14.22 -9.30 9.52
N PRO A 83 14.41 -8.01 9.15
CA PRO A 83 15.75 -7.46 8.93
C PRO A 83 16.69 -7.69 10.12
N ALA A 84 17.93 -8.10 9.84
CA ALA A 84 18.95 -8.35 10.87
C ALA A 84 19.36 -7.08 11.63
N ALA A 85 19.36 -5.93 10.95
CA ALA A 85 19.59 -4.62 11.54
C ALA A 85 18.31 -3.79 11.48
N ALA A 86 18.09 -2.95 12.50
CA ALA A 86 17.00 -1.98 12.48
C ALA A 86 17.08 -1.16 11.19
N THR A 87 15.98 -1.07 10.45
CA THR A 87 15.98 -0.42 9.14
C THR A 87 14.84 0.59 9.08
N THR A 88 15.20 1.81 8.71
CA THR A 88 14.26 2.92 8.54
C THR A 88 14.09 3.22 7.05
N VAL A 89 12.85 3.38 6.62
CA VAL A 89 12.48 3.68 5.24
C VAL A 89 11.67 4.97 5.21
N THR A 90 12.15 5.96 4.47
CA THR A 90 11.46 7.24 4.27
C THR A 90 10.93 7.29 2.84
N VAL A 91 9.62 7.44 2.68
CA VAL A 91 8.92 7.44 1.38
C VAL A 91 8.06 8.71 1.28
N GLY A 92 7.78 9.18 0.07
CA GLY A 92 6.89 10.32 -0.15
C GLY A 92 7.56 11.68 -0.04
N ARG A 93 8.90 11.72 0.00
CA ARG A 93 9.70 12.94 0.17
C ARG A 93 10.79 12.98 -0.89
N THR A 94 10.77 13.98 -1.76
CA THR A 94 11.90 14.26 -2.66
C THR A 94 12.94 15.17 -2.01
N ASP A 95 12.60 15.83 -0.90
CA ASP A 95 13.53 16.47 0.02
C ASP A 95 13.29 15.92 1.43
N LEU A 96 14.27 15.19 1.97
CA LEU A 96 14.20 14.53 3.26
C LEU A 96 14.08 15.52 4.43
N ALA A 97 14.41 16.80 4.22
CA ALA A 97 14.19 17.87 5.20
C ALA A 97 12.71 18.24 5.35
N GLN A 98 11.86 17.92 4.36
CA GLN A 98 10.42 18.18 4.42
C GLN A 98 9.71 17.08 5.22
N THR A 99 9.04 17.46 6.30
CA THR A 99 8.34 16.51 7.19
C THR A 99 6.81 16.56 7.08
N SER A 100 6.28 17.51 6.31
CA SER A 100 4.83 17.70 6.10
C SER A 100 4.20 16.71 5.12
N ALA A 101 5.03 15.94 4.38
CA ALA A 101 4.59 14.96 3.40
C ALA A 101 5.35 13.64 3.56
N GLY A 102 4.78 12.58 2.97
CA GLY A 102 5.32 11.24 3.03
C GLY A 102 5.36 10.69 4.46
N ALA A 103 6.14 9.64 4.65
CA ALA A 103 6.21 8.96 5.93
C ALA A 103 7.55 8.29 6.17
N VAL A 104 7.89 8.15 7.45
CA VAL A 104 9.01 7.33 7.94
C VAL A 104 8.42 6.05 8.51
N ARG A 105 8.97 4.90 8.10
CA ARG A 105 8.51 3.55 8.46
C ARG A 105 9.67 2.68 8.89
N SER A 106 9.36 1.67 9.69
CA SER A 106 10.31 0.61 10.01
C SER A 106 10.09 -0.55 9.06
N ALA A 107 11.17 -1.17 8.59
CA ALA A 107 11.08 -2.43 7.86
C ALA A 107 10.82 -3.59 8.84
N VAL A 108 9.81 -4.41 8.54
CA VAL A 108 9.41 -5.54 9.40
C VAL A 108 9.69 -6.90 8.76
N GLU A 109 9.82 -6.96 7.44
CA GLU A 109 10.06 -8.20 6.70
C GLU A 109 10.84 -7.91 5.41
N LEU A 110 11.76 -8.81 5.08
CA LEU A 110 12.50 -8.87 3.83
C LEU A 110 12.07 -10.12 3.08
N VAL A 111 11.73 -9.94 1.80
CA VAL A 111 11.49 -11.03 0.86
C VAL A 111 12.51 -10.89 -0.26
N PRO A 112 13.69 -11.54 -0.16
CA PRO A 112 14.70 -11.52 -1.20
C PRO A 112 14.25 -12.33 -2.41
N HIS A 113 14.58 -11.85 -3.61
CA HIS A 113 14.44 -12.66 -4.82
C HIS A 113 15.48 -13.79 -4.80
N PRO A 114 15.16 -15.02 -5.23
CA PRO A 114 16.07 -16.17 -5.11
C PRO A 114 17.37 -16.03 -5.93
N ASP A 115 17.31 -15.34 -7.07
CA ASP A 115 18.40 -15.31 -8.07
C ASP A 115 18.65 -13.92 -8.69
N ARG A 116 18.15 -12.84 -8.05
CA ARG A 116 18.34 -11.45 -8.50
C ARG A 116 18.83 -10.59 -7.34
N ASP A 117 19.56 -9.52 -7.63
CA ASP A 117 19.88 -8.49 -6.65
C ASP A 117 18.65 -7.61 -6.37
N LEU A 118 17.60 -8.22 -5.83
CA LEU A 118 16.31 -7.61 -5.52
C LEU A 118 15.80 -8.11 -4.18
N VAL A 119 15.22 -7.21 -3.39
CA VAL A 119 14.51 -7.54 -2.16
C VAL A 119 13.29 -6.64 -2.02
N LEU A 120 12.18 -7.24 -1.65
CA LEU A 120 11.00 -6.52 -1.19
C LEU A 120 11.12 -6.28 0.31
N VAL A 121 10.84 -5.06 0.72
CA VAL A 121 10.89 -4.59 2.10
C VAL A 121 9.47 -4.24 2.54
N LYS A 122 8.90 -5.04 3.44
CA LYS A 122 7.59 -4.77 4.04
C LYS A 122 7.74 -3.69 5.10
N LEU A 123 6.87 -2.70 5.05
CA LEU A 123 6.81 -1.60 6.02
C LEU A 123 5.88 -1.99 7.17
N ASN A 124 6.16 -1.51 8.37
CA ASN A 124 5.30 -1.76 9.54
C ASN A 124 3.85 -1.26 9.33
N THR A 125 3.69 -0.15 8.60
CA THR A 125 2.40 0.44 8.22
C THR A 125 2.55 1.05 6.83
N GLY A 126 1.45 1.17 6.09
CA GLY A 126 1.47 1.76 4.76
C GLY A 126 1.82 3.25 4.70
N VAL A 127 1.99 3.74 3.48
CA VAL A 127 2.33 5.14 3.16
C VAL A 127 1.21 5.78 2.34
N ALA A 128 0.07 6.06 3.01
CA ALA A 128 -1.08 6.70 2.38
C ALA A 128 -0.73 7.99 1.61
N GLY A 129 -1.46 8.22 0.52
CA GLY A 129 -1.32 9.42 -0.32
C GLY A 129 -0.09 9.43 -1.24
N VAL A 130 0.81 8.45 -1.15
CA VAL A 130 1.89 8.25 -2.11
C VAL A 130 1.46 7.20 -3.12
N LYS A 131 1.48 7.55 -4.41
CA LYS A 131 1.18 6.59 -5.48
C LYS A 131 2.39 5.68 -5.72
N PRO A 132 2.28 4.35 -5.58
CA PRO A 132 3.35 3.43 -5.95
C PRO A 132 3.75 3.56 -7.42
N VAL A 133 5.02 3.27 -7.73
CA VAL A 133 5.50 3.27 -9.11
C VAL A 133 4.87 2.11 -9.90
N ALA A 134 4.48 2.37 -11.15
CA ALA A 134 3.97 1.31 -12.02
C ALA A 134 5.12 0.38 -12.43
N LEU A 135 4.92 -0.93 -12.40
CA LEU A 135 5.93 -1.89 -12.87
C LEU A 135 5.85 -2.03 -14.40
N ALA A 136 6.97 -1.87 -15.09
CA ALA A 136 7.02 -2.00 -16.54
C ALA A 136 6.65 -3.41 -17.00
N ALA A 137 5.65 -3.54 -17.87
CA ALA A 137 5.19 -4.83 -18.39
C ALA A 137 6.07 -5.41 -19.50
N ALA A 138 6.88 -4.57 -20.14
CA ALA A 138 7.71 -4.92 -21.28
C ALA A 138 9.17 -4.57 -20.98
N PRO A 139 10.12 -5.38 -21.48
CA PRO A 139 11.54 -5.11 -21.30
C PRO A 139 11.95 -3.75 -21.87
N VAL A 140 13.07 -3.25 -21.36
CA VAL A 140 13.75 -2.10 -21.94
C VAL A 140 14.42 -2.52 -23.24
N THR A 141 14.22 -1.76 -24.32
CA THR A 141 14.89 -2.02 -25.60
C THR A 141 16.29 -1.39 -25.61
N ALA A 142 17.23 -1.99 -26.33
CA ALA A 142 18.54 -1.38 -26.53
C ALA A 142 18.44 0.02 -27.16
N GLY A 143 19.20 0.97 -26.63
CA GLY A 143 19.16 2.37 -27.04
C GLY A 143 18.02 3.19 -26.41
N GLN A 144 17.18 2.60 -25.56
CA GLN A 144 16.08 3.31 -24.92
C GLN A 144 16.60 4.28 -23.85
N ALA A 145 16.10 5.52 -23.90
CA ALA A 145 16.34 6.51 -22.85
C ALA A 145 15.58 6.13 -21.57
N VAL A 146 16.28 6.18 -20.44
CA VAL A 146 15.75 5.93 -19.11
C VAL A 146 16.30 6.96 -18.12
N THR A 147 15.59 7.16 -17.01
CA THR A 147 16.00 8.07 -15.93
C THR A 147 16.21 7.26 -14.66
N ALA A 148 17.40 7.35 -14.06
CA ALA A 148 17.63 6.83 -12.72
C ALA A 148 17.38 7.92 -11.68
N ALA A 149 16.86 7.55 -10.50
CA ALA A 149 16.73 8.46 -9.38
C ALA A 149 17.27 7.85 -8.08
N GLY A 150 17.83 8.68 -7.20
CA GLY A 150 18.29 8.21 -5.90
C GLY A 150 18.78 9.29 -4.95
N PHE A 151 19.00 8.86 -3.72
CA PHE A 151 19.54 9.69 -2.63
C PHE A 151 21.01 9.35 -2.32
N GLY A 152 21.67 8.60 -3.20
CA GLY A 152 23.09 8.29 -3.08
C GLY A 152 23.95 9.54 -3.17
N ARG A 153 25.25 9.36 -2.92
CA ARG A 153 26.21 10.46 -2.95
C ARG A 153 26.20 11.14 -4.32
N THR A 154 26.53 12.42 -4.37
CA THR A 154 26.83 13.10 -5.64
C THR A 154 28.35 13.22 -5.82
N LYS A 155 28.82 13.97 -6.82
CA LYS A 155 30.24 14.35 -6.95
C LYS A 155 30.71 15.28 -5.84
N THR A 156 29.80 16.00 -5.19
CA THR A 156 30.13 17.06 -4.24
C THR A 156 29.55 16.86 -2.85
N GLU A 157 28.60 15.93 -2.68
CA GLU A 157 27.89 15.73 -1.42
C GLU A 157 27.87 14.26 -1.00
N TRP A 158 28.19 14.00 0.27
CA TRP A 158 28.32 12.64 0.82
C TRP A 158 26.99 12.03 1.26
N THR A 159 26.03 12.85 1.69
CA THR A 159 24.70 12.42 2.15
C THR A 159 23.65 13.43 1.72
N PRO A 160 23.23 13.40 0.45
CA PRO A 160 22.22 14.34 -0.03
C PRO A 160 20.89 14.15 0.68
N THR A 161 20.26 15.26 1.06
CA THR A 161 18.89 15.26 1.57
C THR A 161 17.86 15.29 0.45
N LYS A 162 18.25 15.75 -0.74
CA LYS A 162 17.37 15.80 -1.91
C LYS A 162 17.48 14.53 -2.74
N LEU A 163 16.42 14.22 -3.46
CA LEU A 163 16.39 13.18 -4.48
C LEU A 163 16.96 13.76 -5.77
N HIS A 164 17.90 13.05 -6.38
CA HIS A 164 18.55 13.46 -7.61
C HIS A 164 18.15 12.52 -8.73
N THR A 165 18.21 13.02 -9.98
CA THR A 165 17.94 12.21 -11.17
C THR A 165 19.10 12.31 -12.17
N GLY A 166 19.28 11.26 -12.97
CA GLY A 166 20.27 11.22 -14.05
C GLY A 166 19.71 10.51 -15.27
N ALA A 167 20.04 11.01 -16.46
CA ALA A 167 19.62 10.41 -17.73
C ALA A 167 20.62 9.34 -18.19
N PHE A 168 20.11 8.21 -18.65
CA PHE A 168 20.89 7.08 -19.14
C PHE A 168 20.27 6.52 -20.43
N THR A 169 21.09 5.83 -21.20
CA THR A 169 20.66 4.95 -22.27
C THR A 169 20.81 3.51 -21.80
N ALA A 170 19.74 2.75 -21.87
CA ALA A 170 19.76 1.33 -21.57
C ALA A 170 20.24 0.52 -22.78
N THR A 171 21.15 -0.41 -22.52
CA THR A 171 21.64 -1.37 -23.51
C THR A 171 21.05 -2.72 -23.16
N GLY A 172 19.92 -3.05 -23.78
CA GLY A 172 19.21 -4.30 -23.54
C GLY A 172 19.94 -5.47 -24.18
N ASP A 173 20.32 -6.47 -23.39
CA ASP A 173 20.93 -7.72 -23.86
C ASP A 173 20.03 -8.95 -23.61
N GLY A 174 18.81 -8.75 -23.11
CA GLY A 174 17.84 -9.81 -22.82
C GLY A 174 18.12 -10.60 -21.53
N THR A 175 19.08 -10.19 -20.70
CA THR A 175 19.44 -10.88 -19.45
C THR A 175 18.64 -10.39 -18.24
N ALA A 176 18.94 -10.92 -17.05
CA ALA A 176 18.42 -10.48 -15.75
C ALA A 176 18.71 -9.00 -15.42
N ASP A 177 19.75 -8.45 -16.05
CA ASP A 177 20.28 -7.13 -15.82
C ASP A 177 20.13 -6.26 -17.08
N VAL A 178 20.29 -4.95 -16.92
CA VAL A 178 20.43 -4.00 -18.00
C VAL A 178 21.63 -3.09 -17.72
N ALA A 179 22.52 -2.98 -18.70
CA ALA A 179 23.62 -2.04 -18.63
C ALA A 179 23.16 -0.63 -19.00
N LEU A 180 23.59 0.35 -18.20
CA LEU A 180 23.24 1.76 -18.32
C LEU A 180 24.46 2.56 -18.72
N THR A 181 24.35 3.27 -19.84
CA THR A 181 25.34 4.24 -20.30
C THR A 181 24.84 5.65 -19.96
N PRO A 182 25.57 6.45 -19.19
CA PRO A 182 25.11 7.79 -18.82
C PRO A 182 25.06 8.73 -20.01
N ALA A 183 24.08 9.63 -20.00
CA ALA A 183 24.07 10.80 -20.86
C ALA A 183 24.72 11.98 -20.11
N GLY A 184 25.66 12.67 -20.76
CA GLY A 184 26.39 13.78 -20.15
C GLY A 184 27.23 13.34 -18.96
N ASP A 185 27.07 14.02 -17.83
CA ASP A 185 27.79 13.78 -16.57
C ASP A 185 26.95 13.00 -15.53
N ALA A 186 25.90 12.31 -15.98
CA ALA A 186 25.12 11.44 -15.11
C ALA A 186 25.96 10.30 -14.54
N VAL A 187 25.73 9.96 -13.27
CA VAL A 187 26.40 8.88 -12.55
C VAL A 187 25.46 8.29 -11.51
N ILE A 188 25.57 6.98 -11.27
CA ILE A 188 24.95 6.28 -10.13
C ILE A 188 26.05 6.04 -9.10
N CYS A 189 25.85 6.48 -7.87
CA CYS A 189 26.86 6.44 -6.81
C CYS A 189 26.46 5.54 -5.65
N GLN A 190 27.38 5.35 -4.69
CA GLN A 190 27.07 4.67 -3.44
C GLN A 190 25.84 5.31 -2.76
N GLY A 191 24.88 4.48 -2.36
CA GLY A 191 23.59 4.91 -1.83
C GLY A 191 22.45 5.04 -2.85
N ASP A 192 22.76 5.02 -4.15
CA ASP A 192 21.75 4.90 -5.21
C ASP A 192 21.37 3.44 -5.50
N ALA A 193 22.11 2.48 -4.94
CA ALA A 193 21.74 1.07 -5.00
C ALA A 193 20.29 0.89 -4.51
N GLY A 194 19.52 0.16 -5.28
CA GLY A 194 18.08 -0.02 -5.09
C GLY A 194 17.19 1.08 -5.68
N GLY A 195 17.77 2.16 -6.22
CA GLY A 195 17.03 3.27 -6.78
C GLY A 195 16.28 2.92 -8.08
N PRO A 196 15.14 3.59 -8.34
CA PRO A 196 14.37 3.34 -9.55
C PRO A 196 15.13 3.73 -10.81
N VAL A 197 15.06 2.86 -11.82
CA VAL A 197 15.33 3.19 -13.22
C VAL A 197 14.01 3.21 -13.95
N LEU A 198 13.70 4.35 -14.59
CA LEU A 198 12.37 4.71 -15.03
C LEU A 198 12.33 4.93 -16.54
N ARG A 199 11.21 4.53 -17.15
CA ARG A 199 10.80 4.95 -18.49
C ARG A 199 9.51 5.75 -18.37
N VAL A 200 9.34 6.74 -19.24
CA VAL A 200 8.04 7.40 -19.43
C VAL A 200 7.32 6.74 -20.60
N ASN A 201 6.12 6.20 -20.34
CA ASN A 201 5.22 5.64 -21.35
C ASN A 201 3.89 6.43 -21.32
N GLY A 202 3.73 7.33 -22.28
CA GLY A 202 2.64 8.32 -22.24
C GLY A 202 2.78 9.24 -21.02
N GLN A 203 1.80 9.21 -20.11
CA GLN A 203 1.83 9.98 -18.85
C GLN A 203 2.28 9.14 -17.64
N VAL A 204 2.62 7.86 -17.83
CA VAL A 204 2.96 6.94 -16.75
C VAL A 204 4.48 6.79 -16.64
N GLN A 205 4.99 6.92 -15.42
CA GLN A 205 6.35 6.51 -15.08
C GLN A 205 6.35 5.03 -14.71
N GLU A 206 7.08 4.23 -15.48
CA GLU A 206 7.23 2.80 -15.26
C GLU A 206 8.62 2.51 -14.68
N LEU A 207 8.66 1.76 -13.58
CA LEU A 207 9.88 1.13 -13.07
C LEU A 207 10.27 0.02 -14.04
N VAL A 208 11.40 0.19 -14.72
CA VAL A 208 11.93 -0.79 -15.67
C VAL A 208 13.05 -1.64 -15.08
N ALA A 209 13.80 -1.08 -14.13
CA ALA A 209 14.87 -1.76 -13.43
C ALA A 209 15.17 -1.07 -12.08
N VAL A 210 15.95 -1.74 -11.25
CA VAL A 210 16.44 -1.26 -9.95
C VAL A 210 17.96 -1.17 -10.01
N ALA A 211 18.54 -0.01 -9.71
CA ALA A 211 20.00 0.17 -9.75
C ALA A 211 20.69 -0.84 -8.82
N SER A 212 21.66 -1.60 -9.33
CA SER A 212 22.36 -2.63 -8.54
C SER A 212 23.81 -2.21 -8.25
N ARG A 213 24.60 -1.98 -9.30
CA ARG A 213 26.04 -1.71 -9.19
C ARG A 213 26.48 -0.66 -10.21
N SER A 214 27.56 0.05 -9.91
CA SER A 214 28.16 1.01 -10.84
C SER A 214 29.66 1.14 -10.63
N TRP A 215 30.32 1.75 -11.62
CA TRP A 215 31.76 1.95 -11.60
C TRP A 215 32.24 3.12 -10.73
N GLN A 216 31.32 3.97 -10.25
CA GLN A 216 31.57 5.10 -9.32
C GLN A 216 32.46 6.24 -9.86
N GLY A 217 32.91 6.20 -11.12
CA GLY A 217 33.68 7.30 -11.71
C GLY A 217 32.86 8.59 -11.70
N GLY A 218 33.44 9.65 -11.12
CA GLY A 218 32.74 10.94 -10.92
C GLY A 218 31.96 11.08 -9.61
N CYS A 219 31.87 10.04 -8.78
CA CYS A 219 31.29 10.14 -7.44
C CYS A 219 32.29 10.71 -6.42
N LEU A 220 31.79 11.41 -5.39
CA LEU A 220 32.62 11.93 -4.31
C LEU A 220 33.36 10.80 -3.57
N GLY A 221 34.67 10.98 -3.37
CA GLY A 221 35.53 10.01 -2.68
C GLY A 221 36.07 8.89 -3.57
N THR A 222 35.66 8.84 -4.84
CA THR A 222 36.24 7.90 -5.81
C THR A 222 37.55 8.49 -6.39
N PRO A 223 38.64 7.70 -6.51
CA PRO A 223 39.87 8.17 -7.14
C PRO A 223 39.63 8.70 -8.56
N ALA A 224 40.27 9.82 -8.91
CA ALA A 224 40.15 10.43 -10.25
C ALA A 224 40.64 9.51 -11.39
N THR A 225 41.35 8.44 -11.08
CA THR A 225 41.78 7.40 -12.03
C THR A 225 40.63 6.49 -12.48
N GLU A 226 39.56 6.38 -11.69
CA GLU A 226 38.34 5.70 -12.11
C GLU A 226 37.48 6.66 -12.92
N THR A 227 37.45 6.43 -14.23
CA THR A 227 36.76 7.31 -15.20
C THR A 227 35.49 6.68 -15.74
N ARG A 228 35.21 5.40 -15.43
CA ARG A 228 34.01 4.71 -15.92
C ARG A 228 32.82 5.16 -15.09
N THR A 229 31.77 5.62 -15.77
CA THR A 229 30.55 6.16 -15.16
C THR A 229 29.32 5.29 -15.42
N GLY A 230 29.48 4.18 -16.14
CA GLY A 230 28.41 3.22 -16.41
C GLY A 230 27.90 2.51 -15.15
N ALA A 231 26.70 1.95 -15.28
CA ALA A 231 26.04 1.20 -14.21
C ALA A 231 25.32 -0.04 -14.75
N VAL A 232 24.88 -0.90 -13.84
CA VAL A 232 24.01 -2.04 -14.12
C VAL A 232 22.83 -2.01 -13.17
N ALA A 233 21.64 -2.25 -13.72
CA ALA A 233 20.39 -2.32 -12.97
C ALA A 233 19.70 -3.67 -13.21
N THR A 234 19.05 -4.20 -12.18
CA THR A 234 18.31 -5.45 -12.23
C THR A 234 16.93 -5.20 -12.81
N ARG A 235 16.53 -5.91 -13.86
CA ARG A 235 15.22 -5.72 -14.52
C ARG A 235 14.06 -6.13 -13.62
N VAL A 236 12.89 -5.51 -13.84
CA VAL A 236 11.66 -5.84 -13.09
C VAL A 236 10.55 -6.46 -13.93
N ASP A 237 10.64 -6.42 -15.26
CA ASP A 237 9.54 -6.81 -16.16
C ASP A 237 9.22 -8.31 -16.11
N ASP A 238 10.24 -9.16 -15.96
CA ASP A 238 10.13 -10.62 -15.87
C ASP A 238 9.84 -11.12 -14.44
N VAL A 239 10.07 -10.30 -13.41
CA VAL A 239 9.80 -10.62 -12.00
C VAL A 239 8.52 -9.97 -11.47
N ARG A 240 7.71 -9.34 -12.32
CA ARG A 240 6.44 -8.71 -11.92
C ARG A 240 5.53 -9.65 -11.16
N THR A 241 5.38 -10.89 -11.62
CA THR A 241 4.53 -11.89 -10.97
C THR A 241 5.00 -12.17 -9.54
N TRP A 242 6.32 -12.26 -9.32
CA TRP A 242 6.87 -12.39 -7.97
C TRP A 242 6.53 -11.15 -7.13
N ILE A 243 6.71 -9.93 -7.66
CA ILE A 243 6.36 -8.71 -6.94
C ILE A 243 4.86 -8.69 -6.59
N THR A 244 3.98 -8.82 -7.58
CA THR A 244 2.53 -8.73 -7.38
C THR A 244 2.00 -9.81 -6.46
N HIS A 245 2.58 -11.02 -6.49
CA HIS A 245 2.18 -12.10 -5.58
C HIS A 245 2.48 -11.78 -4.11
N GLN A 246 3.56 -11.04 -3.83
CA GLN A 246 3.94 -10.66 -2.46
C GLN A 246 3.19 -9.42 -1.96
N VAL A 247 2.92 -8.46 -2.85
CA VAL A 247 2.49 -7.11 -2.44
C VAL A 247 0.99 -6.85 -2.57
N THR A 248 0.24 -7.78 -3.16
CA THR A 248 -1.24 -7.69 -3.25
C THR A 248 -1.84 -8.02 -1.89
N PRO A 249 -2.63 -7.11 -1.29
CA PRO A 249 -3.30 -7.39 -0.02
C PRO A 249 -4.22 -8.61 -0.13
N VAL A 250 -4.24 -9.43 0.92
CA VAL A 250 -5.21 -10.52 1.06
C VAL A 250 -6.48 -9.92 1.68
N PRO A 251 -7.65 -10.02 1.01
CA PRO A 251 -8.90 -9.53 1.61
C PRO A 251 -9.19 -10.23 2.94
N GLY A 252 -9.61 -9.47 3.94
CA GLY A 252 -9.81 -9.95 5.31
C GLY A 252 -8.56 -10.05 6.17
N ASP A 253 -7.34 -9.87 5.64
CA ASP A 253 -6.10 -9.95 6.44
C ASP A 253 -5.87 -8.66 7.24
N MET A 254 -6.12 -8.73 8.54
CA MET A 254 -5.96 -7.63 9.48
C MET A 254 -4.64 -7.69 10.24
N THR A 255 -4.05 -8.87 10.39
CA THR A 255 -2.78 -9.10 11.11
C THR A 255 -1.54 -8.94 10.21
N GLY A 256 -1.73 -8.91 8.89
CA GLY A 256 -0.68 -8.81 7.89
C GLY A 256 0.05 -10.14 7.66
N ASP A 257 -0.54 -11.28 8.01
CA ASP A 257 0.06 -12.61 7.87
C ASP A 257 -0.39 -13.37 6.61
N ASN A 258 -1.09 -12.67 5.71
CA ASN A 258 -1.67 -13.15 4.46
C ASN A 258 -2.76 -14.22 4.66
N LYS A 259 -3.52 -14.14 5.76
CA LYS A 259 -4.66 -15.01 6.04
C LYS A 259 -5.87 -14.14 6.44
N PRO A 260 -7.08 -14.42 5.89
CA PRO A 260 -8.26 -13.69 6.31
C PRO A 260 -8.59 -13.93 7.78
N ASP A 261 -8.81 -12.84 8.51
CA ASP A 261 -9.15 -12.80 9.93
C ASP A 261 -10.65 -12.57 10.12
N LEU A 262 -11.14 -12.74 11.37
CA LEU A 262 -12.51 -12.42 11.76
C LEU A 262 -12.51 -11.41 12.90
N VAL A 263 -13.45 -10.47 12.90
CA VAL A 263 -13.69 -9.57 14.04
C VAL A 263 -15.06 -9.82 14.66
N ALA A 264 -15.13 -9.77 15.99
CA ALA A 264 -16.37 -10.01 16.72
C ALA A 264 -16.59 -8.98 17.84
N VAL A 265 -17.80 -8.44 17.90
CA VAL A 265 -18.30 -7.68 19.04
C VAL A 265 -18.97 -8.65 20.01
N MET A 266 -18.58 -8.58 21.25
CA MET A 266 -18.90 -9.56 22.29
C MET A 266 -19.84 -8.92 23.31
N ASP A 267 -20.65 -9.71 24.01
CA ASP A 267 -21.61 -9.21 25.01
C ASP A 267 -20.96 -8.54 26.23
N ASP A 268 -19.68 -8.83 26.51
CA ASP A 268 -18.84 -8.11 27.48
C ASP A 268 -18.42 -6.70 27.01
N GLY A 269 -18.93 -6.26 25.85
CA GLY A 269 -18.76 -4.91 25.32
C GLY A 269 -17.39 -4.64 24.69
N LYS A 270 -16.65 -5.71 24.36
CA LYS A 270 -15.33 -5.66 23.72
C LYS A 270 -15.38 -6.04 22.25
N LEU A 271 -14.40 -5.54 21.50
CA LEU A 271 -14.09 -6.00 20.16
C LEU A 271 -12.90 -6.96 20.22
N ARG A 272 -13.06 -8.14 19.61
CA ARG A 272 -12.02 -9.17 19.49
C ARG A 272 -11.67 -9.40 18.03
N LEU A 273 -10.38 -9.58 17.75
CA LEU A 273 -9.83 -10.05 16.49
C LEU A 273 -9.45 -11.52 16.65
N TYR A 274 -9.87 -12.35 15.71
CA TYR A 274 -9.55 -13.77 15.65
C TYR A 274 -8.66 -14.00 14.42
N PRO A 275 -7.35 -14.23 14.61
CA PRO A 275 -6.43 -14.45 13.50
C PRO A 275 -6.82 -15.69 12.69
N GLY A 276 -6.82 -15.59 11.37
CA GLY A 276 -7.04 -16.70 10.47
C GLY A 276 -5.90 -17.70 10.50
N THR A 277 -6.21 -18.99 10.38
CA THR A 277 -5.17 -20.02 10.19
C THR A 277 -4.83 -20.24 8.71
N GLY A 278 -5.64 -19.72 7.80
CA GLY A 278 -5.59 -20.00 6.36
C GLY A 278 -6.15 -21.38 5.99
N THR A 279 -6.90 -22.01 6.89
CA THR A 279 -7.60 -23.29 6.66
C THR A 279 -9.12 -23.16 6.85
N GLY A 280 -9.63 -21.92 7.02
CA GLY A 280 -10.97 -21.63 7.49
C GLY A 280 -11.13 -21.65 9.03
N ALA A 281 -10.18 -22.21 9.78
CA ALA A 281 -10.16 -22.14 11.24
C ALA A 281 -9.55 -20.83 11.76
N LEU A 282 -9.87 -20.50 13.01
CA LEU A 282 -9.40 -19.29 13.70
C LEU A 282 -8.43 -19.64 14.83
N GLY A 283 -7.46 -18.76 15.07
CA GLY A 283 -6.48 -18.83 16.15
C GLY A 283 -6.97 -18.17 17.45
N THR A 284 -6.03 -17.97 18.39
CA THR A 284 -6.31 -17.34 19.68
C THR A 284 -6.71 -15.87 19.49
N PRO A 285 -7.86 -15.42 20.04
CA PRO A 285 -8.32 -14.06 19.85
C PRO A 285 -7.48 -13.04 20.63
N ALA A 286 -7.35 -11.85 20.06
CA ALA A 286 -6.83 -10.65 20.72
C ALA A 286 -7.95 -9.65 21.00
N VAL A 287 -7.91 -8.98 22.16
CA VAL A 287 -8.83 -7.87 22.44
C VAL A 287 -8.27 -6.61 21.77
N ILE A 288 -9.00 -6.10 20.78
CA ILE A 288 -8.60 -4.93 19.98
C ILE A 288 -9.48 -3.69 20.26
N GLY A 289 -10.55 -3.87 21.05
CA GLY A 289 -11.35 -2.81 21.62
C GLY A 289 -11.72 -3.13 23.06
N THR A 290 -11.24 -2.34 24.02
CA THR A 290 -11.32 -2.66 25.46
C THR A 290 -12.65 -2.30 26.13
N GLY A 291 -13.51 -1.53 25.47
CA GLY A 291 -14.84 -1.17 25.96
C GLY A 291 -15.59 -0.23 25.00
N GLY A 292 -16.90 -0.05 25.24
CA GLY A 292 -17.76 0.84 24.44
C GLY A 292 -18.29 0.22 23.13
N TRP A 293 -18.09 -1.08 22.93
CA TRP A 293 -18.55 -1.81 21.74
C TRP A 293 -19.89 -2.52 21.92
N GLY A 294 -20.47 -2.53 23.12
CA GLY A 294 -21.76 -3.20 23.36
C GLY A 294 -22.85 -2.70 22.41
N GLY A 295 -23.48 -3.62 21.68
CA GLY A 295 -24.49 -3.33 20.65
C GLY A 295 -23.95 -2.69 19.37
N ALA A 296 -22.63 -2.57 19.21
CA ALA A 296 -22.03 -2.11 17.97
C ALA A 296 -22.22 -3.13 16.85
N GLN A 297 -22.29 -2.62 15.63
CA GLN A 297 -22.17 -3.43 14.42
C GLN A 297 -20.80 -3.19 13.83
N VAL A 298 -20.10 -4.26 13.50
CA VAL A 298 -18.75 -4.21 12.96
C VAL A 298 -18.72 -4.80 11.56
N THR A 299 -17.89 -4.22 10.70
CA THR A 299 -17.48 -4.81 9.44
C THR A 299 -16.02 -4.48 9.17
N HIS A 300 -15.34 -5.36 8.46
CA HIS A 300 -14.03 -5.08 7.88
C HIS A 300 -14.03 -5.59 6.45
N ARG A 301 -13.55 -4.77 5.53
CA ARG A 301 -13.24 -5.06 4.14
C ARG A 301 -12.85 -3.75 3.49
N GLY A 302 -11.72 -3.77 2.79
CA GLY A 302 -11.20 -2.61 2.09
C GLY A 302 -10.44 -1.61 2.96
N ASP A 303 -9.59 -0.86 2.28
CA ASP A 303 -8.67 0.14 2.83
C ASP A 303 -9.31 1.53 2.75
N TRP A 304 -9.69 2.08 3.91
CA TRP A 304 -10.37 3.37 4.04
C TRP A 304 -9.40 4.54 4.24
N THR A 305 -8.15 4.24 4.58
CA THR A 305 -7.09 5.24 4.80
C THR A 305 -6.14 5.40 3.61
N GLY A 306 -6.16 4.47 2.66
CA GLY A 306 -5.28 4.41 1.50
C GLY A 306 -3.88 3.88 1.83
N ASP A 307 -3.70 3.18 2.95
CA ASP A 307 -2.40 2.66 3.41
C ASP A 307 -2.13 1.19 3.01
N GLY A 308 -3.05 0.59 2.25
CA GLY A 308 -2.94 -0.77 1.74
C GLY A 308 -3.23 -1.86 2.77
N VAL A 309 -3.83 -1.50 3.91
CA VAL A 309 -4.33 -2.44 4.92
C VAL A 309 -5.84 -2.27 5.05
N GLU A 310 -6.58 -3.35 5.26
CA GLU A 310 -8.01 -3.25 5.53
C GLU A 310 -8.30 -2.64 6.89
N ASP A 311 -9.29 -1.73 6.92
CA ASP A 311 -9.71 -1.02 8.12
C ASP A 311 -11.01 -1.60 8.70
N VAL A 312 -11.27 -1.32 9.97
CA VAL A 312 -12.54 -1.66 10.61
C VAL A 312 -13.51 -0.50 10.47
N VAL A 313 -14.72 -0.78 10.01
CA VAL A 313 -15.84 0.16 10.02
C VAL A 313 -16.89 -0.34 11.00
N ALA A 314 -17.43 0.56 11.82
CA ALA A 314 -18.45 0.18 12.78
C ALA A 314 -19.50 1.26 13.00
N ILE A 315 -20.70 0.84 13.37
CA ILE A 315 -21.71 1.70 13.96
C ILE A 315 -21.63 1.54 15.47
N VAL A 316 -21.20 2.60 16.16
CA VAL A 316 -21.08 2.64 17.63
C VAL A 316 -21.93 3.79 18.16
N GLY A 317 -23.02 3.47 18.87
CA GLY A 317 -23.96 4.48 19.38
C GLY A 317 -24.61 5.34 18.27
N GLY A 318 -24.81 4.78 17.07
CA GLY A 318 -25.36 5.49 15.90
C GLY A 318 -24.33 6.28 15.09
N GLU A 319 -23.07 6.35 15.53
CA GLU A 319 -22.00 6.95 14.75
C GLU A 319 -21.33 5.91 13.86
N LEU A 320 -21.29 6.19 12.55
CA LEU A 320 -20.48 5.42 11.61
C LEU A 320 -19.03 5.89 11.72
N ARG A 321 -18.14 4.97 12.09
CA ARG A 321 -16.74 5.26 12.40
C ARG A 321 -15.83 4.31 11.65
N VAL A 322 -14.69 4.83 11.19
CA VAL A 322 -13.56 4.05 10.65
C VAL A 322 -12.48 3.99 11.72
N TYR A 323 -11.95 2.81 11.98
CA TYR A 323 -10.84 2.54 12.87
C TYR A 323 -9.68 2.03 12.02
N ALA A 324 -8.67 2.88 11.83
CA ALA A 324 -7.54 2.54 10.99
C ALA A 324 -6.78 1.34 11.55
N ASN A 325 -6.55 0.31 10.75
CA ASN A 325 -5.75 -0.84 11.14
C ASN A 325 -4.27 -0.54 10.92
N ARG A 326 -3.42 -0.85 11.91
CA ARG A 326 -1.97 -0.67 11.76
C ARG A 326 -1.29 -1.80 10.98
N GLY A 327 -2.05 -2.85 10.65
CA GLY A 327 -1.59 -4.01 9.91
C GLY A 327 -0.81 -5.01 10.76
N ASP A 328 -0.98 -4.94 12.07
CA ASP A 328 -0.50 -5.88 13.09
C ASP A 328 -1.65 -6.37 14.00
N GLY A 329 -2.90 -6.16 13.55
CA GLY A 329 -4.11 -6.45 14.32
C GLY A 329 -4.48 -5.39 15.36
N THR A 330 -3.78 -4.25 15.45
CA THR A 330 -4.16 -3.15 16.35
C THR A 330 -4.87 -1.99 15.63
N LEU A 331 -5.80 -1.33 16.32
CA LEU A 331 -6.59 -0.23 15.77
C LEU A 331 -6.14 1.15 16.28
N ALA A 332 -6.15 2.14 15.40
CA ALA A 332 -5.97 3.54 15.76
C ALA A 332 -7.23 4.17 16.35
N ALA A 333 -7.12 5.43 16.77
CA ALA A 333 -8.28 6.19 17.21
C ALA A 333 -9.29 6.33 16.05
N PRO A 334 -10.60 6.20 16.31
CA PRO A 334 -11.60 6.22 15.25
C PRO A 334 -11.79 7.61 14.65
N VAL A 335 -12.15 7.63 13.36
CA VAL A 335 -12.66 8.79 12.64
C VAL A 335 -14.15 8.61 12.40
N LYS A 336 -14.97 9.55 12.86
CA LYS A 336 -16.40 9.58 12.52
C LYS A 336 -16.56 10.00 11.07
N ILE A 337 -17.22 9.16 10.28
CA ILE A 337 -17.50 9.41 8.86
C ILE A 337 -18.99 9.67 8.58
N GLY A 338 -19.86 9.43 9.56
CA GLY A 338 -21.29 9.71 9.41
C GLY A 338 -22.12 9.38 10.65
N THR A 339 -23.43 9.50 10.50
CA THR A 339 -24.44 9.08 11.48
C THR A 339 -25.49 8.26 10.76
N LEU A 340 -25.83 7.10 11.32
CA LEU A 340 -26.83 6.19 10.80
C LEU A 340 -27.82 5.81 11.91
N PRO A 341 -29.07 5.45 11.57
CA PRO A 341 -29.97 4.83 12.52
C PRO A 341 -29.32 3.59 13.15
N THR A 342 -29.54 3.36 14.45
CA THR A 342 -29.00 2.17 15.15
C THR A 342 -29.56 0.84 14.60
N THR A 343 -30.66 0.91 13.85
CA THR A 343 -31.27 -0.21 13.13
C THR A 343 -30.60 -0.54 11.81
N ALA A 344 -29.82 0.40 11.24
CA ALA A 344 -29.11 0.18 9.98
C ALA A 344 -28.14 -1.00 10.10
N LYS A 345 -27.92 -1.73 9.00
CA LYS A 345 -26.86 -2.72 8.85
C LYS A 345 -25.80 -2.23 7.90
N VAL A 346 -24.53 -2.39 8.25
CA VAL A 346 -23.38 -1.96 7.44
C VAL A 346 -22.48 -3.15 7.14
N VAL A 347 -22.01 -3.22 5.90
CA VAL A 347 -21.07 -4.24 5.42
C VAL A 347 -20.05 -3.57 4.52
N GLY A 348 -18.76 -3.76 4.80
CA GLY A 348 -17.69 -3.43 3.87
C GLY A 348 -17.74 -4.40 2.71
N ILE A 349 -17.88 -3.88 1.49
CA ILE A 349 -18.02 -4.70 0.28
C ILE A 349 -16.75 -4.65 -0.59
N GLY A 350 -15.77 -3.81 -0.23
CA GLY A 350 -14.62 -3.53 -1.10
C GLY A 350 -14.97 -2.49 -2.17
N ASP A 351 -14.21 -2.45 -3.27
CA ASP A 351 -14.38 -1.46 -4.34
C ASP A 351 -15.49 -1.88 -5.33
N ALA A 352 -16.76 -1.67 -4.94
CA ALA A 352 -17.93 -2.03 -5.73
C ALA A 352 -18.16 -1.05 -6.91
N THR A 353 -17.79 0.22 -6.72
CA THR A 353 -17.94 1.26 -7.73
C THR A 353 -16.80 1.26 -8.77
N ARG A 354 -15.69 0.58 -8.48
CA ARG A 354 -14.46 0.51 -9.28
C ARG A 354 -13.75 1.85 -9.44
N ASP A 355 -13.80 2.67 -8.40
CA ASP A 355 -13.11 3.95 -8.33
C ASP A 355 -11.74 3.87 -7.64
N GLY A 356 -11.37 2.68 -7.14
CA GLY A 356 -10.13 2.42 -6.43
C GLY A 356 -10.22 2.62 -4.92
N HIS A 357 -11.42 2.81 -4.37
CA HIS A 357 -11.66 3.01 -2.95
C HIS A 357 -12.64 1.98 -2.38
N ALA A 358 -12.55 1.74 -1.07
CA ALA A 358 -13.45 0.82 -0.38
C ALA A 358 -14.85 1.43 -0.20
N ASP A 359 -15.89 0.64 -0.48
CA ASP A 359 -17.29 1.03 -0.36
C ASP A 359 -18.00 0.27 0.77
N LEU A 360 -19.13 0.82 1.25
CA LEU A 360 -20.05 0.12 2.15
C LEU A 360 -21.37 -0.18 1.45
N ALA A 361 -21.90 -1.37 1.68
CA ALA A 361 -23.32 -1.65 1.54
C ALA A 361 -24.04 -1.32 2.86
N VAL A 362 -25.07 -0.48 2.79
CA VAL A 362 -25.85 -0.05 3.95
C VAL A 362 -27.32 -0.39 3.74
N ASN A 363 -27.85 -1.26 4.59
CA ASN A 363 -29.27 -1.57 4.66
C ASN A 363 -29.92 -0.67 5.72
N SER A 364 -30.80 0.23 5.29
CA SER A 364 -31.46 1.20 6.17
C SER A 364 -32.81 1.62 5.59
N ASP A 365 -33.82 1.75 6.45
CA ASP A 365 -35.17 2.19 6.09
C ASP A 365 -35.81 1.40 4.93
N ASP A 366 -35.69 0.07 4.99
CA ASP A 366 -36.18 -0.90 3.98
C ASP A 366 -35.50 -0.83 2.61
N LYS A 367 -34.40 -0.06 2.51
CA LYS A 367 -33.64 0.15 1.28
C LYS A 367 -32.21 -0.36 1.42
N LEU A 368 -31.55 -0.55 0.27
CA LEU A 368 -30.13 -0.81 0.19
C LEU A 368 -29.41 0.33 -0.52
N TRP A 369 -28.27 0.70 0.02
CA TRP A 369 -27.44 1.80 -0.44
C TRP A 369 -25.99 1.36 -0.59
N ILE A 370 -25.28 1.96 -1.54
CA ILE A 370 -23.82 1.99 -1.56
C ILE A 370 -23.38 3.34 -1.02
N TYR A 371 -22.42 3.34 -0.10
CA TYR A 371 -21.73 4.53 0.39
C TYR A 371 -20.32 4.48 -0.20
N PRO A 372 -20.05 5.21 -1.30
CA PRO A 372 -18.76 5.10 -1.97
C PRO A 372 -17.63 5.64 -1.10
N GLY A 373 -16.49 4.96 -1.06
CA GLY A 373 -15.26 5.54 -0.53
C GLY A 373 -14.83 6.73 -1.38
N VAL A 374 -14.11 7.70 -0.81
CA VAL A 374 -13.54 8.80 -1.59
C VAL A 374 -12.14 9.14 -1.09
N PRO A 375 -11.24 9.61 -1.97
CA PRO A 375 -9.87 9.91 -1.56
C PRO A 375 -9.82 11.11 -0.61
N GLY A 376 -8.86 11.08 0.31
CA GLY A 376 -8.61 12.18 1.23
C GLY A 376 -7.56 11.87 2.28
N PRO A 377 -7.12 12.88 3.05
CA PRO A 377 -6.17 12.70 4.14
C PRO A 377 -6.79 12.01 5.37
N THR A 378 -8.11 11.90 5.42
CA THR A 378 -8.88 11.20 6.45
C THR A 378 -9.99 10.40 5.79
N PRO A 379 -10.39 9.24 6.35
CA PRO A 379 -11.52 8.47 5.85
C PRO A 379 -12.79 9.30 5.76
N LYS A 380 -13.56 9.09 4.69
CA LYS A 380 -14.89 9.67 4.45
C LYS A 380 -15.58 8.89 3.32
N HIS A 381 -16.89 9.04 3.22
CA HIS A 381 -17.66 8.50 2.10
C HIS A 381 -18.25 9.62 1.23
N GLY A 382 -18.51 9.30 -0.03
CA GLY A 382 -19.21 10.14 -1.00
C GLY A 382 -20.73 10.16 -0.79
N THR A 383 -21.45 10.67 -1.78
CA THR A 383 -22.92 10.68 -1.77
C THR A 383 -23.46 9.25 -1.84
N PRO A 384 -24.32 8.83 -0.89
CA PRO A 384 -24.93 7.50 -0.94
C PRO A 384 -25.76 7.28 -2.20
N ILE A 385 -25.62 6.10 -2.80
CA ILE A 385 -26.31 5.67 -4.02
C ILE A 385 -27.35 4.62 -3.62
N GLN A 386 -28.63 4.88 -3.87
CA GLN A 386 -29.67 3.88 -3.61
C GLN A 386 -29.61 2.78 -4.67
N ILE A 387 -29.40 1.53 -4.25
CA ILE A 387 -29.34 0.36 -5.14
C ILE A 387 -30.49 -0.63 -4.91
N GLY A 388 -31.24 -0.47 -3.81
CA GLY A 388 -32.44 -1.26 -3.52
C GLY A 388 -33.60 -0.38 -3.08
N THR A 389 -34.76 -0.54 -3.71
CA THR A 389 -35.93 0.35 -3.49
C THR A 389 -36.86 -0.07 -2.37
N GLY A 390 -36.80 -1.32 -1.92
CA GLY A 390 -37.69 -1.89 -0.89
C GLY A 390 -37.38 -3.36 -0.58
N GLY A 391 -37.94 -3.88 0.52
CA GLY A 391 -37.81 -5.29 0.91
C GLY A 391 -36.53 -5.65 1.66
N TRP A 392 -35.66 -4.68 1.95
CA TRP A 392 -34.39 -4.91 2.63
C TRP A 392 -34.52 -4.98 4.14
N ARG A 393 -35.61 -4.50 4.75
CA ARG A 393 -35.78 -4.49 6.21
C ARG A 393 -35.68 -5.88 6.85
N VAL A 394 -36.03 -6.92 6.11
CA VAL A 394 -35.99 -8.32 6.55
C VAL A 394 -34.69 -9.03 6.15
N MET A 395 -33.76 -8.34 5.50
CA MET A 395 -32.52 -8.93 4.99
C MET A 395 -31.35 -8.64 5.94
N THR A 396 -30.64 -9.69 6.34
CA THR A 396 -29.29 -9.55 6.92
C THR A 396 -28.28 -9.68 5.79
N VAL A 397 -27.37 -8.71 5.66
CA VAL A 397 -26.46 -8.60 4.52
C VAL A 397 -25.03 -8.94 4.96
N THR A 398 -24.24 -9.57 4.09
CA THR A 398 -22.78 -9.78 4.24
C THR A 398 -22.11 -9.86 2.86
N ALA A 399 -20.79 -9.65 2.80
CA ALA A 399 -20.04 -9.62 1.54
C ALA A 399 -18.94 -10.71 1.53
N PRO A 400 -19.09 -11.78 0.72
CA PRO A 400 -18.05 -12.79 0.58
C PRO A 400 -16.84 -12.29 -0.21
N GLY A 401 -17.01 -11.26 -1.06
CA GLY A 401 -16.03 -10.81 -2.04
C GLY A 401 -16.52 -11.10 -3.46
N ASP A 402 -15.61 -11.12 -4.43
CA ASP A 402 -15.87 -11.47 -5.83
C ASP A 402 -15.99 -13.00 -5.98
N ALA A 403 -17.21 -13.52 -5.80
CA ALA A 403 -17.47 -14.95 -5.78
C ALA A 403 -17.52 -15.54 -7.20
N ASN A 404 -17.92 -14.76 -8.20
CA ASN A 404 -18.01 -15.19 -9.59
C ASN A 404 -16.75 -14.88 -10.44
N LYS A 405 -15.77 -14.18 -9.87
CA LYS A 405 -14.48 -13.79 -10.48
C LYS A 405 -14.62 -12.82 -11.65
N ASP A 406 -15.65 -11.98 -11.65
CA ASP A 406 -15.86 -10.95 -12.67
C ASP A 406 -15.14 -9.61 -12.38
N GLY A 407 -14.47 -9.54 -11.24
CA GLY A 407 -13.75 -8.36 -10.76
C GLY A 407 -14.64 -7.36 -10.05
N ARG A 408 -15.83 -7.75 -9.59
CA ARG A 408 -16.73 -6.96 -8.74
C ARG A 408 -17.08 -7.76 -7.49
N PRO A 409 -17.16 -7.10 -6.32
CA PRO A 409 -17.61 -7.79 -5.13
C PRO A 409 -19.12 -8.11 -5.20
N ASP A 410 -19.47 -9.30 -4.74
CA ASP A 410 -20.83 -9.80 -4.65
C ASP A 410 -21.41 -9.63 -3.24
N LEU A 411 -22.74 -9.79 -3.12
CA LEU A 411 -23.47 -9.68 -1.87
C LEU A 411 -24.20 -10.98 -1.53
N LEU A 412 -24.14 -11.38 -0.26
CA LEU A 412 -25.02 -12.38 0.31
C LEU A 412 -26.06 -11.69 1.20
N ALA A 413 -27.32 -12.11 1.08
CA ALA A 413 -28.38 -11.62 1.97
C ALA A 413 -29.30 -12.74 2.44
N ARG A 414 -29.41 -12.89 3.75
CA ARG A 414 -30.34 -13.80 4.43
C ARG A 414 -31.69 -13.11 4.65
N ASP A 415 -32.76 -13.69 4.14
CA ASP A 415 -34.12 -13.37 4.55
C ASP A 415 -34.40 -13.92 5.95
N THR A 416 -34.61 -13.03 6.90
CA THR A 416 -34.79 -13.38 8.32
C THR A 416 -36.12 -14.04 8.64
N ARG A 417 -37.07 -14.06 7.69
CA ARG A 417 -38.41 -14.65 7.90
C ARG A 417 -38.39 -16.16 7.77
N ASP A 418 -37.62 -16.69 6.82
CA ASP A 418 -37.58 -18.11 6.46
C ASP A 418 -36.16 -18.70 6.47
N GLY A 419 -35.12 -17.86 6.60
CA GLY A 419 -33.73 -18.30 6.59
C GLY A 419 -33.19 -18.64 5.21
N VAL A 420 -33.86 -18.21 4.13
CA VAL A 420 -33.31 -18.34 2.78
C VAL A 420 -32.17 -17.34 2.60
N LEU A 421 -31.00 -17.84 2.24
CA LEU A 421 -29.82 -17.06 1.88
C LEU A 421 -29.80 -16.89 0.36
N TYR A 422 -29.64 -15.66 -0.10
CA TYR A 422 -29.54 -15.33 -1.51
C TYR A 422 -28.18 -14.74 -1.84
N VAL A 423 -27.69 -15.00 -3.04
CA VAL A 423 -26.57 -14.28 -3.65
C VAL A 423 -27.12 -13.21 -4.60
N TYR A 424 -26.49 -12.05 -4.60
CA TYR A 424 -26.71 -10.97 -5.55
C TYR A 424 -25.37 -10.62 -6.19
N LEU A 425 -25.27 -10.80 -7.50
CA LEU A 425 -24.01 -10.55 -8.22
C LEU A 425 -23.76 -9.06 -8.40
N GLY A 426 -22.52 -8.63 -8.21
CA GLY A 426 -22.09 -7.25 -8.41
C GLY A 426 -22.36 -6.75 -9.82
N GLN A 427 -22.73 -5.48 -9.96
CA GLN A 427 -23.02 -4.83 -11.25
C GLN A 427 -22.21 -3.54 -11.42
N PRO A 428 -22.07 -3.03 -12.66
CA PRO A 428 -21.44 -1.74 -12.90
C PRO A 428 -22.04 -0.61 -12.03
N GLY A 429 -21.17 0.25 -11.49
CA GLY A 429 -21.57 1.39 -10.64
C GLY A 429 -21.95 1.02 -9.20
N GLY A 430 -21.58 -0.18 -8.74
CA GLY A 430 -21.85 -0.65 -7.37
C GLY A 430 -23.25 -1.23 -7.14
N GLY A 431 -24.06 -1.34 -8.20
CA GLY A 431 -25.36 -2.02 -8.12
C GLY A 431 -25.22 -3.52 -7.87
N VAL A 432 -26.34 -4.18 -7.61
CA VAL A 432 -26.42 -5.65 -7.52
C VAL A 432 -27.52 -6.18 -8.45
N GLY A 433 -27.33 -7.38 -8.98
CA GLY A 433 -28.28 -8.03 -9.88
C GLY A 433 -29.48 -8.65 -9.16
N ASP A 434 -30.26 -9.44 -9.90
CA ASP A 434 -31.38 -10.19 -9.33
C ASP A 434 -30.88 -11.24 -8.32
N ARG A 435 -31.67 -11.44 -7.26
CA ARG A 435 -31.34 -12.43 -6.22
C ARG A 435 -31.45 -13.85 -6.78
N THR A 436 -30.45 -14.67 -6.49
CA THR A 436 -30.48 -16.11 -6.74
C THR A 436 -30.43 -16.85 -5.42
N GLU A 437 -31.24 -17.90 -5.25
CA GLU A 437 -31.22 -18.72 -4.04
C GLU A 437 -29.86 -19.41 -3.90
N PHE A 438 -29.25 -19.27 -2.72
CA PHE A 438 -27.94 -19.83 -2.37
C PHE A 438 -28.06 -20.82 -1.20
N GLY A 439 -28.93 -20.54 -0.23
CA GLY A 439 -29.07 -21.26 1.04
C GLY A 439 -30.52 -21.30 1.53
N ARG A 440 -30.90 -22.31 2.31
CA ARG A 440 -31.99 -22.36 3.31
C ARG A 440 -31.37 -22.82 4.63
N GLY A 441 -32.17 -22.96 5.68
CA GLY A 441 -31.67 -23.39 6.99
C GLY A 441 -30.91 -22.30 7.75
N TYR A 442 -30.57 -21.16 7.13
CA TYR A 442 -29.93 -20.02 7.80
C TYR A 442 -30.90 -19.20 8.66
N THR A 443 -31.87 -19.82 9.34
CA THR A 443 -32.78 -19.08 10.22
C THR A 443 -31.99 -18.38 11.33
N THR A 444 -32.52 -17.30 11.90
CA THR A 444 -31.85 -16.57 12.98
C THR A 444 -31.68 -17.40 14.27
N SER A 445 -32.44 -18.48 14.43
CA SER A 445 -32.25 -19.43 15.53
C SER A 445 -31.14 -20.45 15.24
N PHE A 446 -31.04 -20.95 14.01
CA PHE A 446 -30.05 -21.96 13.65
C PHE A 446 -28.69 -21.35 13.32
N ARG A 447 -28.69 -20.17 12.67
CA ARG A 447 -27.52 -19.37 12.31
C ARG A 447 -27.74 -17.92 12.72
N PRO A 448 -27.51 -17.55 14.00
CA PRO A 448 -27.77 -16.20 14.48
C PRO A 448 -27.04 -15.12 13.66
N LEU A 449 -25.74 -15.30 13.44
CA LEU A 449 -24.89 -14.39 12.69
C LEU A 449 -24.21 -15.09 11.51
N ILE A 450 -23.98 -14.33 10.43
CA ILE A 450 -23.29 -14.77 9.22
C ILE A 450 -22.26 -13.70 8.81
N ALA A 451 -21.10 -14.12 8.32
CA ALA A 451 -20.05 -13.26 7.79
C ALA A 451 -19.37 -13.92 6.58
N GLY A 452 -19.28 -13.22 5.46
CA GLY A 452 -18.42 -13.61 4.36
C GLY A 452 -16.96 -13.61 4.81
N ALA A 453 -16.21 -14.66 4.48
CA ALA A 453 -14.88 -14.91 5.05
C ALA A 453 -13.73 -14.64 4.06
N ALA A 454 -14.00 -14.02 2.91
CA ALA A 454 -13.07 -13.96 1.78
C ALA A 454 -12.57 -15.38 1.46
N ASP A 455 -11.35 -15.55 0.99
CA ASP A 455 -10.77 -16.88 0.76
C ASP A 455 -10.03 -17.39 2.02
N ALA A 456 -10.78 -17.64 3.10
CA ALA A 456 -10.24 -17.98 4.42
C ALA A 456 -9.47 -19.32 4.44
N ASN A 457 -9.74 -20.22 3.49
CA ASN A 457 -9.01 -21.48 3.33
C ASN A 457 -7.95 -21.49 2.22
N ARG A 458 -7.81 -20.37 1.49
CA ARG A 458 -6.81 -20.15 0.44
C ARG A 458 -6.92 -21.11 -0.75
N ASP A 459 -8.13 -21.49 -1.11
CA ASP A 459 -8.41 -22.30 -2.31
C ASP A 459 -8.77 -21.46 -3.55
N GLY A 460 -8.80 -20.14 -3.41
CA GLY A 460 -9.16 -19.19 -4.47
C GLY A 460 -10.66 -19.03 -4.66
N VAL A 461 -11.49 -19.40 -3.67
CA VAL A 461 -12.95 -19.23 -3.66
C VAL A 461 -13.37 -18.52 -2.37
N ALA A 462 -14.39 -17.67 -2.46
CA ALA A 462 -14.91 -17.00 -1.28
C ALA A 462 -15.69 -17.98 -0.37
N ASP A 463 -15.44 -17.85 0.93
CA ASP A 463 -15.93 -18.68 2.02
C ASP A 463 -16.91 -17.91 2.93
N MET A 464 -17.44 -18.58 3.95
CA MET A 464 -18.30 -17.95 4.97
C MET A 464 -18.09 -18.56 6.36
N TRP A 465 -18.17 -17.72 7.39
CA TRP A 465 -18.36 -18.13 8.78
C TRP A 465 -19.80 -17.84 9.25
N ALA A 466 -20.32 -18.69 10.11
CA ALA A 466 -21.59 -18.43 10.79
C ALA A 466 -21.60 -18.97 12.21
N THR A 467 -22.15 -18.22 13.15
CA THR A 467 -22.46 -18.76 14.47
C THR A 467 -23.62 -19.74 14.35
N ALA A 468 -23.68 -20.72 15.24
CA ALA A 468 -24.74 -21.71 15.28
C ALA A 468 -25.53 -21.62 16.58
N GLY A 469 -26.81 -22.03 16.53
CA GLY A 469 -27.70 -22.03 17.70
C GLY A 469 -27.27 -22.95 18.84
N ASP A 470 -26.23 -23.77 18.63
CA ASP A 470 -25.56 -24.61 19.64
C ASP A 470 -24.38 -23.91 20.33
N GLY A 471 -24.16 -22.62 20.07
CA GLY A 471 -23.08 -21.82 20.66
C GLY A 471 -21.70 -22.05 20.03
N THR A 472 -21.64 -22.65 18.84
CA THR A 472 -20.39 -22.91 18.10
C THR A 472 -20.23 -21.99 16.89
N LEU A 473 -19.01 -21.93 16.33
CA LEU A 473 -18.74 -21.31 15.03
C LEU A 473 -18.58 -22.37 13.95
N LYS A 474 -19.25 -22.19 12.82
CA LYS A 474 -19.16 -23.05 11.64
C LYS A 474 -18.47 -22.31 10.50
N PHE A 475 -17.58 -23.03 9.81
CA PHE A 475 -16.93 -22.61 8.58
C PHE A 475 -17.57 -23.33 7.39
N TYR A 476 -17.87 -22.56 6.34
CA TYR A 476 -18.42 -23.02 5.07
C TYR A 476 -17.41 -22.71 3.99
N LYS A 477 -16.83 -23.76 3.43
CA LYS A 477 -15.97 -23.67 2.25
C LYS A 477 -16.81 -23.28 1.03
N GLY A 478 -16.30 -22.32 0.26
CA GLY A 478 -16.87 -21.92 -1.02
C GLY A 478 -16.88 -23.05 -2.05
N GLY A 479 -17.94 -23.11 -2.85
CA GLY A 479 -18.06 -24.03 -3.98
C GLY A 479 -17.62 -23.38 -5.30
N ALA A 480 -17.27 -24.20 -6.29
CA ALA A 480 -16.99 -23.71 -7.65
C ALA A 480 -18.25 -23.19 -8.38
N ASP A 481 -19.44 -23.47 -7.85
CA ASP A 481 -20.73 -22.99 -8.36
C ASP A 481 -21.28 -21.91 -7.41
N ILE A 482 -21.49 -20.71 -7.95
CA ILE A 482 -22.15 -19.59 -7.27
C ILE A 482 -23.67 -19.82 -7.10
N HIS A 483 -24.21 -20.87 -7.72
CA HIS A 483 -25.62 -21.24 -7.75
C HIS A 483 -25.82 -22.68 -7.25
N GLY A 484 -25.48 -22.97 -5.99
CA GLY A 484 -25.64 -24.32 -5.42
C GLY A 484 -26.40 -24.33 -4.10
N PRO A 485 -27.26 -25.34 -3.82
CA PRO A 485 -28.10 -25.33 -2.64
C PRO A 485 -27.35 -25.74 -1.35
N ILE A 486 -27.42 -24.87 -0.33
CA ILE A 486 -27.99 -25.10 1.01
C ILE A 486 -27.53 -26.33 1.83
N ASP A 487 -26.71 -26.13 2.87
CA ASP A 487 -26.20 -27.17 3.82
C ASP A 487 -25.05 -28.03 3.28
N GLY A 488 -24.11 -27.46 2.54
CA GLY A 488 -22.80 -28.09 2.31
C GLY A 488 -22.10 -28.44 3.64
N PRO A 489 -21.18 -29.42 3.67
CA PRO A 489 -20.51 -29.84 4.89
C PRO A 489 -19.81 -28.64 5.55
N SER A 490 -20.32 -28.21 6.69
CA SER A 490 -19.68 -27.20 7.52
C SER A 490 -18.71 -27.86 8.49
N VAL A 491 -17.59 -27.21 8.77
CA VAL A 491 -16.65 -27.63 9.80
C VAL A 491 -16.86 -26.74 11.03
N GLN A 492 -16.96 -27.34 12.21
CA GLN A 492 -16.91 -26.58 13.46
C GLN A 492 -15.49 -26.08 13.68
N VAL A 493 -15.33 -24.76 13.76
CA VAL A 493 -14.04 -24.09 13.90
C VAL A 493 -13.95 -23.24 15.17
N GLY A 494 -15.04 -23.15 15.94
CA GLY A 494 -15.07 -22.48 17.23
C GLY A 494 -15.90 -23.26 18.24
N ASN A 495 -15.38 -23.36 19.46
CA ASN A 495 -15.99 -24.13 20.56
C ASN A 495 -16.47 -23.17 21.65
N GLY A 496 -17.75 -23.25 22.03
CA GLY A 496 -18.32 -22.49 23.15
C GLY A 496 -18.27 -20.97 22.96
N ASP A 497 -19.10 -20.24 23.73
CA ASP A 497 -19.14 -18.78 23.82
C ASP A 497 -19.48 -18.02 22.52
N TRP A 498 -19.75 -18.68 21.39
CA TRP A 498 -20.17 -17.99 20.15
C TRP A 498 -21.62 -17.51 20.21
N ASP A 499 -22.38 -17.96 21.21
CA ASP A 499 -23.69 -17.42 21.60
C ASP A 499 -23.60 -16.07 22.32
N THR A 500 -22.42 -15.69 22.81
CA THR A 500 -22.15 -14.37 23.43
C THR A 500 -21.84 -13.27 22.40
N VAL A 501 -21.75 -13.62 21.12
CA VAL A 501 -21.36 -12.69 20.06
C VAL A 501 -22.57 -11.88 19.57
N GLN A 502 -22.39 -10.57 19.48
CA GLN A 502 -23.43 -9.62 19.07
C GLN A 502 -23.30 -9.19 17.60
N SER A 503 -22.08 -9.20 17.06
CA SER A 503 -21.78 -8.88 15.65
C SER A 503 -20.50 -9.60 15.23
N ILE A 504 -20.45 -10.08 13.98
CA ILE A 504 -19.24 -10.63 13.35
C ILE A 504 -19.03 -10.00 11.98
N SER A 505 -17.79 -9.98 11.51
CA SER A 505 -17.45 -9.70 10.12
C SER A 505 -16.18 -10.41 9.72
#